data_AF-A0A367RP96-F1
#
_entry.id   AF-A0A367RP96-F1
#
_cell.length_a   1.000
_cell.length_b   1.000
_cell.length_c   1.000
_cell.angle_alpha   90.00
_cell.angle_beta   90.00
_cell.angle_gamma   90.00
#
_symmetry.space_group_name_H-M   'P 1'
#
loop_
_entity.id
_entity.type
_entity.pdbx_description
1 polymer ?
#
loop_
_entity_poly.entity_id
_entity_poly.type
_entity_poly.pdbx_seq_one_letter_code
_entity_poly.pdbx_strand_id
1 'polypeptide(L)' 'MDAEGKPLSGARVEAVRTTSKQRLFSVTNEAGVYYLEHIQEGNYVLYINGQQAAPHSVELNSVSEAFKNSIYNLV' A
#
# COMPACT_ATOMS: atom_id res chain seq x y z
N MET A 1 -2.93 -8.60 7.63
CA MET A 1 -2.84 -10.05 7.86
C MET A 1 -4.15 -10.74 7.47
N ASP A 2 -4.20 -12.07 7.38
CA ASP A 2 -5.46 -12.83 7.31
C ASP A 2 -6.19 -12.82 8.68
N ALA A 3 -7.33 -13.51 8.78
CA ALA A 3 -8.13 -13.55 10.00
C ALA A 3 -7.40 -14.22 11.18
N GLU A 4 -6.40 -15.04 10.88
CA GLU A 4 -5.56 -15.77 11.82
C GLU A 4 -4.29 -15.00 12.21
N GLY A 5 -4.11 -13.77 11.71
CA GLY A 5 -2.93 -12.95 11.99
C GLY A 5 -1.69 -13.41 11.24
N LYS A 6 -1.83 -14.10 10.11
CA LYS A 6 -0.71 -14.48 9.24
C LYS A 6 -0.50 -13.44 8.13
N PRO A 7 0.74 -13.30 7.62
CA PRO A 7 1.01 -12.50 6.45
C PRO A 7 0.17 -12.96 5.26
N LEU A 8 -0.42 -11.99 4.55
CA LEU A 8 -1.26 -12.28 3.39
C LEU A 8 -0.40 -12.25 2.12
N SER A 9 -0.03 -13.41 1.60
CA SER A 9 0.72 -13.54 0.34
C SER A 9 -0.19 -13.49 -0.88
N GLY A 10 0.32 -12.97 -2.00
CA GLY A 10 -0.41 -12.93 -3.27
C GLY A 10 -1.54 -11.90 -3.34
N ALA A 11 -1.69 -11.05 -2.31
CA ALA A 11 -2.69 -10.00 -2.31
C ALA A 11 -2.29 -8.86 -3.25
N ARG A 12 -3.25 -8.39 -4.04
CA ARG A 12 -3.09 -7.20 -4.87
C ARG A 12 -3.29 -5.97 -4.01
N VAL A 13 -2.23 -5.20 -3.82
CA VAL A 13 -2.28 -3.91 -3.14
C VAL A 13 -2.29 -2.80 -4.20
N GLU A 14 -3.25 -1.90 -4.12
CA GLU A 14 -3.38 -0.78 -5.05
C GLU A 14 -3.37 0.54 -4.30
N ALA A 15 -2.61 1.51 -4.80
CA ALA A 15 -2.64 2.89 -4.33
C ALA A 15 -3.26 3.78 -5.41
N VAL A 16 -4.35 4.45 -5.06
CA VAL A 16 -5.04 5.38 -5.95
C VAL A 16 -4.85 6.78 -5.42
N ARG A 17 -4.18 7.64 -6.20
CA ARG A 17 -3.95 9.04 -5.80
C ARG A 17 -5.30 9.76 -5.70
N THR A 18 -5.47 10.65 -4.72
CA THR A 18 -6.75 11.35 -4.54
C THR A 18 -6.88 12.53 -5.49
N THR A 19 -5.77 13.15 -5.89
CA THR A 19 -5.72 14.33 -6.77
C THR A 19 -5.69 13.98 -8.25
N SER A 20 -5.26 12.77 -8.60
CA SER A 20 -5.29 12.24 -9.97
C SER A 20 -5.81 10.80 -9.93
N LYS A 21 -6.53 10.33 -10.96
CA LYS A 21 -6.95 8.91 -11.03
C LYS A 21 -5.78 7.94 -11.31
N GLN A 22 -4.54 8.35 -11.03
CA GLN A 22 -3.37 7.50 -11.17
C GLN A 22 -3.45 6.35 -10.15
N ARG A 23 -3.23 5.14 -10.67
CA ARG A 23 -3.27 3.90 -9.91
C ARG A 23 -1.95 3.18 -10.07
N LEU A 24 -1.34 2.83 -8.94
CA LEU A 24 -0.18 1.94 -8.85
C LEU A 24 -0.63 0.66 -8.15
N PHE A 25 0.05 -0.46 -8.44
CA PHE A 25 -0.22 -1.69 -7.73
C PHE A 25 1.04 -2.53 -7.51
N SER A 26 0.99 -3.37 -6.49
CA SER A 26 1.97 -4.40 -6.18
C SER A 26 1.25 -5.68 -5.78
N VAL A 27 1.96 -6.81 -5.81
CA VAL A 27 1.52 -8.06 -5.20
C VAL A 27 2.38 -8.34 -3.98
N THR A 28 1.79 -8.79 -2.88
CA THR A 28 2.53 -9.15 -1.67
C THR A 28 3.33 -10.44 -1.85
N ASN A 29 4.56 -10.46 -1.32
CA ASN A 29 5.40 -11.67 -1.32
C ASN A 29 4.95 -12.69 -0.24
N GLU A 30 5.70 -13.77 -0.06
CA GLU A 30 5.40 -14.81 0.95
C GLU A 30 5.36 -14.28 2.40
N ALA A 31 6.11 -13.21 2.68
CA ALA A 31 6.13 -12.53 3.98
C ALA A 31 5.05 -11.43 4.10
N GLY A 32 4.15 -11.30 3.12
CA GLY A 32 3.09 -10.28 3.12
C GLY A 32 3.57 -8.86 2.82
N VAL A 33 4.81 -8.69 2.35
CA VAL A 33 5.42 -7.38 2.08
C VAL A 33 5.14 -6.96 0.63
N TYR A 34 4.82 -5.67 0.42
CA TYR A 34 4.62 -5.09 -0.91
C TYR A 34 5.45 -3.80 -1.11
N TYR A 35 5.72 -3.48 -2.38
CA TYR A 35 6.52 -2.34 -2.79
C TYR A 35 5.85 -1.62 -3.95
N LEU A 36 5.56 -0.32 -3.80
CA LEU A 36 4.99 0.49 -4.87
C LEU A 36 6.08 1.31 -5.54
N GLU A 37 6.53 0.84 -6.71
CA GLU A 37 7.56 1.53 -7.48
C GLU A 37 7.05 2.84 -8.10
N HIS A 38 7.95 3.82 -8.21
CA HIS A 38 7.69 5.13 -8.81
C HIS A 38 6.53 5.93 -8.17
N ILE A 39 6.20 5.65 -6.91
CA ILE A 39 5.18 6.41 -6.20
C ILE A 39 5.65 7.85 -5.98
N GLN A 40 4.81 8.80 -6.39
CA GLN A 40 5.05 10.22 -6.16
C GLN A 40 4.44 10.65 -4.84
N GLU A 41 4.93 11.75 -4.28
CA GLU A 41 4.31 12.37 -3.11
C GLU A 41 2.82 12.71 -3.34
N GLY A 42 2.02 12.58 -2.30
CA GLY A 42 0.61 12.94 -2.31
C GLY A 42 -0.25 12.03 -1.43
N ASN A 43 -1.55 12.25 -1.52
CA ASN A 43 -2.54 11.48 -0.77
C ASN A 43 -3.05 10.31 -1.60
N TYR A 44 -3.13 9.13 -0.98
CA TYR A 44 -3.56 7.89 -1.63
C TYR A 44 -4.62 7.18 -0.81
N VAL A 45 -5.57 6.56 -1.50
CA VAL A 45 -6.44 5.53 -0.93
C VAL A 45 -5.86 4.17 -1.28
N LEU A 46 -5.71 3.31 -0.27
CA LEU A 46 -5.21 1.95 -0.45
C LEU A 46 -6.36 0.96 -0.62
N TYR A 47 -6.17 0.00 -1.51
CA TYR A 47 -7.06 -1.14 -1.70
C TYR A 47 -6.26 -2.43 -1.60
N ILE A 48 -6.83 -3.44 -0.95
CA ILE A 48 -6.31 -4.81 -0.90
C ILE A 48 -7.37 -5.70 -1.53
N ASN A 49 -7.03 -6.39 -2.61
CA ASN A 49 -7.94 -7.23 -3.38
C ASN A 49 -9.26 -6.52 -3.74
N GLY A 50 -9.17 -5.23 -4.08
CA GLY A 50 -10.31 -4.39 -4.45
C GLY A 50 -11.14 -3.85 -3.28
N GLN A 51 -10.84 -4.24 -2.03
CA GLN A 51 -11.47 -3.68 -0.84
C GLN A 51 -10.64 -2.54 -0.28
N GLN A 52 -11.27 -1.43 0.08
CA GLN A 52 -10.57 -0.30 0.68
C GLN A 52 -9.93 -0.71 2.01
N ALA A 53 -8.63 -0.48 2.15
CA ALA A 53 -7.86 -0.81 3.34
C ALA A 53 -7.87 0.34 4.35
N ALA A 54 -7.69 -0.01 5.63
CA ALA A 54 -7.37 0.97 6.66
C ALA A 54 -5.86 1.27 6.62
N PRO A 55 -5.45 2.53 6.85
CA PRO A 55 -6.28 3.72 6.99
C PRO A 55 -6.87 4.18 5.64
N HIS A 56 -8.06 4.82 5.69
CA HIS A 56 -8.81 5.26 4.49
C HIS A 56 -7.98 6.10 3.51
N SER A 57 -7.03 6.90 4.02
CA SER A 57 -6.06 7.64 3.21
C SER A 57 -4.69 7.64 3.88
N VAL A 58 -3.64 7.55 3.06
CA VAL A 58 -2.25 7.67 3.47
C VAL A 58 -1.65 8.87 2.75
N GLU A 59 -1.03 9.77 3.51
CA GLU A 59 -0.19 10.83 2.95
C GLU A 59 1.24 10.31 2.79
N LEU A 60 1.75 10.36 1.56
CA LEU A 60 3.13 10.01 1.23
C LEU A 60 3.90 11.28 0.91
N ASN A 61 4.93 11.57 1.70
CA ASN A 61 5.83 12.70 1.49
C ASN A 61 7.26 12.31 1.91
N SER A 62 8.26 13.09 1.51
CA SER A 62 9.69 12.86 1.79
C SER A 62 10.05 12.68 3.27
N VAL A 63 9.16 13.08 4.18
CA VAL A 63 9.36 12.98 5.63
C VAL A 63 8.70 11.74 6.21
N SER A 64 7.67 11.18 5.55
CA SER A 64 6.98 9.96 5.97
C SER A 64 7.95 8.77 6.01
N GLU A 65 7.91 8.01 7.11
CA GLU A 65 8.70 6.77 7.26
C GLU A 65 8.42 5.79 6.11
N ALA A 66 7.17 5.77 5.66
CA ALA A 66 6.65 5.05 4.52
C ALA A 66 7.39 5.36 3.20
N PHE A 67 7.67 6.63 2.91
CA PHE A 67 8.37 7.03 1.70
C PHE A 67 9.88 6.81 1.80
N LYS A 68 10.46 7.03 3.00
CA LYS A 68 11.91 6.85 3.22
C LYS A 68 12.37 5.40 3.04
N ASN A 69 11.54 4.43 3.40
CA ASN A 69 11.94 3.02 3.39
C ASN A 69 11.45 2.23 2.16
N SER A 70 10.53 2.76 1.34
CA SER A 70 9.89 2.04 0.21
C SER A 70 9.29 0.66 0.56
N ILE A 71 9.24 0.29 1.84
CA ILE A 71 8.75 -1.00 2.36
C ILE A 71 7.49 -0.72 3.16
N TYR A 72 6.36 -1.29 2.76
CA TYR A 72 5.14 -1.27 3.57
C TYR A 72 4.88 -2.65 4.16
N ASN A 73 4.93 -2.74 5.49
CA ASN A 73 4.51 -3.90 6.25
C ASN A 73 3.09 -3.65 6.76
N LEU A 74 2.13 -4.50 6.39
CA LEU A 74 0.84 -4.54 7.07
C LEU A 74 1.00 -5.46 8.29
N VAL A 75 1.16 -4.86 9.47
CA VAL A 75 0.95 -5.56 10.75
C VAL A 75 -0.48 -6.07 10.87
#